data_AF-A0A8I1INP9-F1
#
_entry.id   AF-A0A8I1INP9-F1
#
_cell.length_a   1.000
_cell.length_b   1.000
_cell.length_c   1.000
_cell.angle_alpha   90.00
_cell.angle_beta   90.00
_cell.angle_gamma   90.00
#
_symmetry.space_group_name_H-M   'P 1'
#
loop_
_entity.id
_entity.type
_entity.pdbx_description
1 polymer ?
#
loop_
_entity_poly.entity_id
_entity_poly.type
_entity_poly.pdbx_seq_one_letter_code
_entity_poly.pdbx_strand_id
1 'polypeptide(L)' 'MNNAKMWLVVQPTVGIPLFLAGVAVASFAVHLAIVTNTTWVSGFLSGTDMAAAPASAQIEHAAYTY' A
#
# COMPACT_ATOMS: atom_id res chain seq x y z
N MET A 1 -11.07 -20.52 -0.87
CA MET A 1 -12.05 -19.42 -0.90
C MET A 1 -13.46 -20.01 -0.84
N ASN A 2 -14.05 -20.13 0.35
CA ASN A 2 -15.36 -20.78 0.59
C ASN A 2 -16.50 -19.78 0.90
N ASN A 3 -16.27 -18.48 0.66
CA ASN A 3 -17.14 -17.39 1.10
C ASN A 3 -18.18 -16.91 0.06
N ALA A 4 -18.35 -17.59 -1.08
CA ALA A 4 -19.25 -17.13 -2.16
C ALA A 4 -20.70 -16.87 -1.71
N LYS A 5 -21.15 -17.50 -0.62
CA LYS A 5 -22.47 -17.29 -0.01
C LYS A 5 -22.69 -15.88 0.57
N MET A 6 -21.66 -15.05 0.69
CA MET A 6 -21.76 -13.65 1.14
C MET A 6 -22.73 -12.81 0.29
N TRP A 7 -22.89 -13.14 -0.99
CA TRP A 7 -23.80 -12.45 -1.91
C TRP A 7 -25.29 -12.81 -1.72
N LEU A 8 -25.60 -13.77 -0.85
CA LEU A 8 -26.97 -14.05 -0.43
C LEU A 8 -27.47 -13.07 0.63
N VAL A 9 -26.55 -12.39 1.32
CA VAL A 9 -26.86 -11.42 2.40
C VAL A 9 -26.44 -9.98 2.06
N VAL A 10 -25.58 -9.80 1.05
CA VAL A 10 -25.20 -8.50 0.49
C VAL A 10 -25.50 -8.50 -1.00
N GLN A 11 -26.22 -7.50 -1.50
CA GLN A 11 -26.49 -7.42 -2.95
C GLN A 11 -25.19 -7.13 -3.73
N PRO A 12 -24.87 -7.93 -4.77
CA PRO A 12 -23.62 -7.79 -5.51
C PRO A 12 -23.49 -6.46 -6.26
N THR A 13 -24.60 -5.93 -6.79
CA THR A 13 -24.62 -4.66 -7.54
C THR A 13 -24.21 -3.45 -6.70
N VAL A 14 -24.33 -3.51 -5.38
CA VAL A 14 -23.91 -2.42 -4.46
C VAL A 14 -22.63 -2.80 -3.72
N GLY A 15 -22.53 -4.04 -3.25
CA GLY A 15 -21.39 -4.48 -2.45
C GLY A 15 -20.09 -4.57 -3.24
N ILE A 16 -20.10 -5.01 -4.50
CA ILE A 16 -18.87 -5.07 -5.32
C ILE A 16 -18.36 -3.66 -5.64
N PRO A 17 -19.17 -2.72 -6.16
CA PRO A 17 -18.70 -1.36 -6.40
C PRO A 17 -18.22 -0.66 -5.13
N LEU A 18 -18.94 -0.82 -4.00
CA LEU A 18 -18.54 -0.22 -2.74
C LEU A 18 -17.22 -0.79 -2.22
N PHE A 19 -17.01 -2.10 -2.34
CA PHE A 19 -15.75 -2.74 -1.95
C PHE A 19 -14.58 -2.22 -2.79
N LEU A 20 -14.73 -2.21 -4.12
CA LEU A 20 -13.68 -1.72 -5.01
C LEU A 20 -13.40 -0.23 -4.81
N ALA A 21 -14.43 0.58 -4.56
CA ALA A 21 -14.28 1.98 -4.20
C ALA A 21 -13.52 2.16 -2.88
N GLY A 22 -13.85 1.37 -1.85
CA GLY A 22 -13.14 1.38 -0.58
C GLY A 22 -11.66 1.05 -0.74
N VAL A 23 -11.33 0.02 -1.54
CA VAL A 23 -9.95 -0.35 -1.85
C VAL A 23 -9.22 0.76 -2.62
N ALA A 24 -9.88 1.41 -3.57
CA ALA A 24 -9.29 2.53 -4.32
C ALA A 24 -8.97 3.72 -3.41
N VAL A 25 -9.90 4.11 -2.54
CA VAL A 25 -9.69 5.21 -1.57
C VAL A 25 -8.58 4.85 -0.58
N ALA A 26 -8.58 3.62 -0.06
CA ALA A 26 -7.54 3.17 0.87
C ALA A 26 -6.15 3.17 0.22
N SER A 27 -6.02 2.69 -1.02
CA SER A 27 -4.76 2.71 -1.77
C SER A 27 -4.27 4.14 -1.96
N PHE A 28 -5.14 5.04 -2.40
CA PHE A 28 -4.79 6.45 -2.57
C PHE A 28 -4.36 7.12 -1.25
N ALA A 29 -5.06 6.84 -0.15
CA ALA A 29 -4.72 7.38 1.16
C ALA A 29 -3.33 6.94 1.63
N VAL A 30 -2.95 5.68 1.42
CA VAL A 30 -1.60 5.18 1.73
C VAL A 30 -0.55 5.90 0.88
N HIS A 31 -0.80 6.07 -0.42
CA HIS A 31 0.14 6.79 -1.29
C HIS A 31 0.30 8.25 -0.84
N LEU A 32 -0.80 8.93 -0.52
CA LEU A 32 -0.75 10.31 -0.02
C LEU A 32 0.02 10.40 1.31
N ALA A 33 -0.20 9.44 2.22
CA ALA A 33 0.52 9.40 3.48
C ALA A 33 2.04 9.25 3.26
N ILE A 34 2.47 8.35 2.37
CA ILE A 34 3.89 8.15 2.08
C ILE A 34 4.49 9.40 1.41
N VAL A 35 3.80 10.00 0.43
CA VAL A 35 4.25 11.22 -0.25
C VAL A 35 4.44 12.39 0.72
N THR A 36 3.57 12.52 1.73
CA THR A 36 3.57 13.65 2.66
C THR A 36 4.43 13.44 3.90
N ASN A 37 4.68 12.20 4.30
CA ASN A 37 5.42 11.88 5.54
C ASN A 37 6.83 11.31 5.29
N THR A 38 7.25 11.15 4.03
CA THR A 38 8.58 10.64 3.70
C THR A 38 9.29 11.56 2.71
N THR A 39 10.60 11.73 2.88
CA THR A 39 11.42 12.60 2.02
C THR A 39 11.87 11.91 0.74
N TRP A 40 11.94 10.57 0.75
CA TRP A 40 12.41 9.81 -0.39
C TRP A 40 11.43 9.90 -1.57
N VAL A 41 10.11 9.80 -1.38
CA VAL A 41 9.19 9.88 -2.53
C VAL A 41 9.30 11.23 -3.23
N SER A 42 9.42 12.33 -2.48
CA SER A 42 9.57 13.66 -3.05
C SER A 42 10.89 13.81 -3.83
N GLY A 43 12.01 13.33 -3.29
CA GLY A 43 13.29 13.38 -4.01
C GLY A 43 13.31 12.48 -5.26
N PHE A 44 12.67 11.30 -5.20
CA PHE A 44 12.50 10.41 -6.36
C PHE A 44 11.73 11.12 -7.49
N LEU A 45 10.59 11.73 -7.17
CA LEU A 45 9.76 12.44 -8.14
C LEU A 45 10.42 13.73 -8.66
N SER A 46 11.32 14.34 -7.88
CA SER A 46 12.07 15.54 -8.27
C SER A 46 13.37 15.24 -9.02
N GLY A 47 13.70 13.96 -9.23
CA GLY A 47 14.94 13.54 -9.93
C GLY A 47 16.23 13.83 -9.15
N THR A 48 16.14 14.02 -7.84
CA THR A 48 17.31 14.21 -6.97
C THR A 48 17.85 12.84 -6.55
N ASP A 49 19.17 12.67 -6.51
CA ASP A 49 19.80 11.43 -6.03
C ASP A 49 19.28 11.08 -4.63
N MET A 50 18.56 9.98 -4.55
CA MET A 50 17.97 9.48 -3.32
C MET A 50 19.09 9.02 -2.40
N ALA A 51 19.40 9.81 -1.37
CA ALA A 51 20.35 9.39 -0.33
C ALA A 51 19.92 8.01 0.24
N ALA A 52 20.91 7.13 0.39
CA ALA A 52 20.76 5.70 0.60
C ALA A 52 19.73 5.31 1.69
N ALA A 53 19.07 4.17 1.47
CA ALA A 53 18.02 3.63 2.33
C ALA A 53 18.38 3.66 3.83
N PRO A 54 17.43 3.95 4.73
CA PRO A 54 17.69 3.94 6.16
C PRO A 54 18.18 2.56 6.59
N ALA A 55 19.25 2.54 7.39
CA ALA A 55 19.96 1.33 7.81
C ALA A 55 19.07 0.23 8.42
N SER A 56 17.88 0.59 8.93
CA SER A 56 16.89 -0.34 9.47
C SER A 56 16.33 -1.34 8.44
N ALA A 57 16.30 -1.01 7.15
CA ALA A 57 15.85 -1.94 6.10
C ALA A 57 16.92 -2.98 5.72
N GLN A 58 18.18 -2.76 6.09
CA GLN A 58 19.29 -3.68 5.79
C GLN A 58 19.49 -4.77 6.87
N ILE A 59 18.88 -4.59 8.05
CA ILE A 59 19.04 -5.51 9.19
C ILE A 59 18.35 -6.86 8.93
N GLU A 60 17.23 -6.88 8.20
CA GLU A 60 16.48 -8.10 7.90
C GLU A 60 17.24 -9.01 6.91
N HIS A 61 17.87 -8.46 5.88
CA HIS A 61 18.64 -9.26 4.91
C HIS A 61 19.90 -9.89 5.54
N ALA A 62 20.55 -9.20 6.48
CA ALA A 62 21.76 -9.69 7.16
C ALA A 62 21.47 -10.82 8.18
N ALA A 63 20.23 -10.97 8.64
CA ALA A 63 19.86 -11.95 9.66
C ALA A 63 19.62 -13.37 9.10
N TYR A 64 19.34 -13.51 7.80
CA TYR A 64 19.10 -14.81 7.13
C TYR A 64 20.31 -15.36 6.36
N THR A 65 21.47 -14.72 6.49
CA THR A 65 22.74 -15.13 5.85
C THR A 65 23.70 -15.86 6.80
N TYR A 66 23.15 -16.69 7.71
CA TYR A 66 23.91 -17.67 8.49
C TYR A 66 23.46 -19.09 8.17
#